data_AF-A0A533B5J6-F1
#
_entry.id   AF-A0A533B5J6-F1
#
_cell.length_a   1.000
_cell.length_b   1.000
_cell.length_c   1.000
_cell.angle_alpha   90.00
_cell.angle_beta   90.00
_cell.angle_gamma   90.00
#
_symmetry.space_group_name_H-M   'P 1'
#
loop_
_entity.id
_entity.type
_entity.pdbx_description
1 polymer ?
#
loop_
_entity_poly.entity_id
_entity_poly.type
_entity_poly.pdbx_seq_one_letter_code
_entity_poly.pdbx_strand_id
1 'polypeptide(L)'
;MPNHFHLVLQPATPNALSPFMQWWMTSHVRRYHRHYRSHGHVWQGRFKSFPIQQDDHLLTVLRYMLRNPVRAQLVESVTQWPWSSLQHPTLVDPLPVPLPADWLHWVEHPLFDHELTTLRTCLNRQAPFGSSDWLAQFTGMAGLDRTLRPRGRPRKTPDK
;
A
#
# COMPACT_ATOMS: atom_id res chain seq x y z
N MET A 1 12.71 -2.21 1.03
CA MET A 1 13.69 -1.82 -0.01
C MET A 1 14.55 -0.69 0.55
N PRO A 2 15.81 -0.51 0.10
CA PRO A 2 16.73 0.39 0.80
C PRO A 2 16.33 1.88 0.74
N ASN A 3 15.48 2.29 -0.20
CA ASN A 3 15.10 3.69 -0.40
C ASN A 3 13.61 4.01 -0.11
N HIS A 4 12.77 3.03 0.19
CA HIS A 4 11.37 3.24 0.57
C HIS A 4 10.77 2.03 1.31
N PHE A 5 9.62 2.26 1.95
CA PHE A 5 8.86 1.26 2.69
C PHE A 5 7.40 1.25 2.21
N HIS A 6 6.70 0.16 2.55
CA HIS A 6 5.26 0.00 2.37
C HIS A 6 4.65 -0.38 3.71
N LEU A 7 3.46 0.14 3.98
CA LEU A 7 2.69 -0.16 5.19
C LEU A 7 1.26 -0.48 4.78
N VAL A 8 0.67 -1.49 5.43
CA VAL A 8 -0.77 -1.71 5.47
C VAL A 8 -1.22 -1.33 6.87
N LEU A 9 -2.16 -0.39 6.96
CA LEU A 9 -2.59 0.21 8.22
C LEU A 9 -4.11 0.20 8.28
N GLN A 10 -4.66 -0.01 9.47
CA GLN A 10 -6.06 0.22 9.78
C GLN A 10 -6.16 1.48 10.66
N PRO A 11 -6.54 2.64 10.09
CA PRO A 11 -6.71 3.85 10.89
C PRO A 11 -7.82 3.67 11.94
N ALA A 12 -7.55 4.07 13.18
CA ALA A 12 -8.55 4.02 14.25
C ALA A 12 -9.77 4.91 13.98
N THR A 13 -9.58 6.00 13.22
CA THR A 13 -10.65 6.88 12.75
C THR A 13 -10.39 7.30 11.30
N PRO A 14 -11.42 7.73 10.53
CA PRO A 14 -11.28 8.08 9.12
C PRO A 14 -10.19 9.10 8.80
N ASN A 15 -9.85 9.98 9.74
CA ASN A 15 -8.88 11.07 9.56
C ASN A 15 -7.53 10.84 10.27
N ALA A 16 -7.33 9.67 10.90
CA ALA A 16 -6.13 9.41 11.71
C ALA A 16 -4.85 9.19 10.89
N LEU A 17 -4.96 8.76 9.62
CA LEU A 17 -3.80 8.37 8.81
C LEU A 17 -2.83 9.53 8.56
N SER A 18 -3.34 10.70 8.15
CA SER A 18 -2.48 11.84 7.81
C SER A 18 -1.70 12.38 9.01
N PRO A 19 -2.31 12.63 10.19
CA PRO A 19 -1.58 13.00 11.40
C PRO A 19 -0.56 11.95 11.84
N PHE A 20 -0.92 10.66 11.78
CA PHE A 20 -0.01 9.56 12.12
C PHE A 20 1.24 9.58 11.23
N MET A 21 1.04 9.63 9.91
CA MET A 21 2.15 9.65 8.94
C MET A 21 3.02 10.90 9.09
N GLN A 22 2.40 12.06 9.35
CA GLN A 22 3.15 13.30 9.62
C GLN A 22 4.04 13.15 10.85
N TRP A 23 3.48 12.68 11.96
CA TRP A 23 4.22 12.46 13.21
C TRP A 23 5.37 11.49 13.01
N TRP A 24 5.11 10.32 12.41
CA TRP A 24 6.11 9.26 12.25
C TRP A 24 7.25 9.68 11.31
N MET A 25 6.94 10.23 10.13
CA MET A 25 7.96 10.67 9.16
C MET A 25 8.81 11.83 9.71
N THR A 26 8.20 12.77 10.44
CA THR A 26 8.92 13.91 11.05
C THR A 26 9.83 13.43 12.19
N SER A 27 9.35 12.49 13.00
CA SER A 27 10.14 11.90 14.09
C SER A 27 11.35 11.15 13.53
N HIS A 28 11.18 10.40 12.44
CA HIS A 28 12.28 9.75 11.73
C HIS A 28 13.30 10.76 11.22
N VAL A 29 12.89 11.82 10.52
CA VAL A 29 13.79 12.87 9.98
C VAL A 29 14.62 13.50 11.09
N ARG A 30 13.99 13.87 12.21
CA ARG A 30 14.69 14.46 13.38
C ARG A 30 15.73 13.50 13.95
N ARG A 31 15.38 12.21 14.09
CA ARG A 31 16.30 11.17 14.57
C ARG A 31 17.45 10.95 13.58
N TYR A 32 17.16 10.89 12.29
CA TYR A 32 18.13 10.70 11.21
C TYR A 32 19.18 11.81 11.24
N HIS A 33 18.77 13.08 11.23
CA HIS A 33 19.71 14.21 11.27
C HIS A 33 20.52 14.27 12.56
N ARG A 34 19.93 13.92 13.70
CA ARG A 34 20.67 13.83 14.97
C ARG A 34 21.74 12.75 14.92
N HIS A 35 21.42 11.58 14.36
CA HIS A 35 22.34 10.44 14.31
C HIS A 35 23.47 10.66 13.29
N TYR A 36 23.12 11.09 12.07
CA TYR A 36 24.07 11.27 10.97
C TYR A 36 24.69 12.67 10.90
N ARG A 37 24.33 13.58 11.81
CA ARG A 37 24.79 14.99 11.85
C ARG A 37 24.61 15.71 10.50
N SER A 38 23.43 15.52 9.89
CA SER A 38 23.09 16.03 8.56
C SER A 38 21.95 17.04 8.62
N HIS A 39 21.67 17.69 7.48
CA HIS A 39 20.56 18.64 7.31
C HIS A 39 19.89 18.41 5.94
N GLY A 40 18.70 19.01 5.73
CA GLY A 40 17.98 18.95 4.45
C GLY A 40 16.85 17.92 4.41
N HIS A 41 16.38 17.59 3.20
CA HIS A 41 15.27 16.65 3.01
C HIS A 41 15.75 15.19 3.04
N VAL A 42 15.11 14.35 3.86
CA VAL A 42 15.34 12.88 3.86
C VAL A 42 14.34 12.17 2.95
N TRP A 43 13.07 12.60 2.96
CA TRP A 43 12.00 12.01 2.16
C TRP A 43 11.79 12.78 0.85
N GLN A 44 11.61 12.04 -0.25
CA GLN A 44 11.40 12.60 -1.59
C GLN A 44 10.03 13.27 -1.80
N GLY A 45 9.06 13.05 -0.90
CA GLY A 45 7.73 13.63 -1.04
C GLY A 45 6.74 13.13 0.01
N ARG A 46 5.45 13.43 -0.24
CA ARG A 46 4.34 12.94 0.57
C ARG A 46 4.16 11.43 0.40
N PHE A 47 3.64 10.78 1.44
CA PHE A 47 3.19 9.39 1.33
C PHE A 47 2.03 9.27 0.34
N LYS A 48 1.96 8.12 -0.34
CA LYS A 48 0.79 7.71 -1.12
C LYS A 48 -0.01 6.71 -0.31
N SER A 49 -1.34 6.80 -0.42
CA SER A 49 -2.26 5.86 0.22
C SER A 49 -3.48 5.64 -0.68
N PHE A 50 -4.08 4.45 -0.56
CA PHE A 50 -5.34 4.11 -1.19
C PHE A 50 -6.09 3.10 -0.30
N PRO A 51 -7.43 3.15 -0.22
CA PRO A 51 -8.23 2.18 0.54
C PRO A 51 -8.24 0.79 -0.11
N ILE A 52 -8.33 -0.25 0.71
CA ILE A 52 -8.29 -1.66 0.30
C ILE A 52 -9.53 -2.35 0.89
N GLN A 53 -10.23 -3.13 0.07
CA GLN A 53 -11.33 -3.97 0.54
C GLN A 53 -10.80 -5.09 1.46
N GLN A 54 -11.50 -5.31 2.58
CA GLN A 54 -11.09 -6.23 3.65
C GLN A 54 -11.52 -7.67 3.37
N ASP A 55 -11.01 -8.23 2.28
CA ASP A 55 -11.20 -9.61 1.84
C ASP A 55 -9.91 -10.09 1.11
N ASP A 56 -10.02 -10.94 0.09
CA ASP A 56 -8.90 -11.41 -0.72
C ASP A 56 -8.10 -10.28 -1.39
N HIS A 57 -8.69 -9.09 -1.56
CA HIS A 57 -7.97 -7.91 -2.05
C HIS A 57 -6.89 -7.46 -1.05
N LEU A 58 -7.17 -7.53 0.25
CA LEU A 58 -6.19 -7.25 1.31
C LEU A 58 -5.05 -8.26 1.26
N LEU A 59 -5.35 -9.55 1.14
CA LEU A 59 -4.35 -10.60 0.98
C LEU A 59 -3.47 -10.35 -0.25
N THR A 60 -4.07 -9.96 -1.37
CA THR A 60 -3.37 -9.63 -2.62
C THR A 60 -2.39 -8.47 -2.45
N VAL A 61 -2.78 -7.42 -1.73
CA VAL A 61 -1.90 -6.29 -1.40
C VAL A 61 -0.77 -6.71 -0.46
N LEU A 62 -1.05 -7.53 0.55
CA LEU A 62 -0.03 -8.06 1.47
C LEU A 62 1.00 -8.90 0.71
N ARG A 63 0.56 -9.80 -0.18
CA ARG A 63 1.45 -10.59 -1.06
C ARG A 63 2.30 -9.67 -1.94
N TYR A 64 1.71 -8.67 -2.57
CA TYR A 64 2.45 -7.68 -3.36
C TYR A 64 3.52 -6.99 -2.53
N MET A 65 3.17 -6.53 -1.32
CA MET A 65 4.08 -5.83 -0.41
C MET A 65 5.26 -6.71 -0.01
N LEU A 66 4.98 -7.92 0.48
CA LEU A 66 5.98 -8.87 0.97
C LEU A 66 6.91 -9.37 -0.14
N ARG A 67 6.42 -9.46 -1.39
CA ARG A 67 7.23 -9.85 -2.55
C ARG A 67 8.10 -8.74 -3.14
N ASN A 68 7.93 -7.48 -2.73
CA ASN A 68 8.72 -6.40 -3.33
C ASN A 68 10.25 -6.60 -3.21
N PRO A 69 10.80 -7.07 -2.07
CA PRO A 69 12.23 -7.37 -1.98
C PRO A 69 12.73 -8.41 -2.98
N VAL A 70 11.96 -9.49 -3.19
CA VAL A 70 12.28 -10.52 -4.20
C VAL A 70 12.23 -9.93 -5.60
N ARG A 71 11.17 -9.16 -5.91
CA ARG A 71 11.02 -8.48 -7.21
C ARG A 71 12.10 -7.43 -7.48
N ALA A 72 12.64 -6.83 -6.43
CA ALA A 72 13.76 -5.89 -6.48
C ALA A 72 15.13 -6.61 -6.48
N GLN A 73 15.15 -7.95 -6.56
CA GLN A 73 16.35 -8.79 -6.56
C GLN A 73 17.25 -8.56 -5.33
N LEU A 74 16.64 -8.21 -4.19
CA LEU A 74 17.36 -8.00 -2.93
C LEU A 74 17.54 -9.30 -2.13
N VAL A 75 16.66 -10.27 -2.37
CA VAL A 75 16.61 -11.59 -1.75
C VAL A 75 15.97 -12.58 -2.74
N GLU A 76 16.20 -13.87 -2.57
CA GLU A 76 15.61 -14.92 -3.43
C GLU A 76 14.23 -15.37 -2.93
N SER A 77 13.98 -15.25 -1.62
CA SER A 77 12.73 -15.66 -0.96
C SER A 77 12.19 -14.54 -0.08
N VAL A 78 10.86 -14.45 0.07
CA VAL A 78 10.24 -13.45 0.96
C VAL A 78 10.64 -13.64 2.42
N THR A 79 10.98 -14.86 2.80
CA THR A 79 11.42 -15.21 4.17
C THR A 79 12.84 -14.73 4.48
N GLN A 80 13.61 -14.33 3.47
CA GLN A 80 14.99 -13.86 3.67
C GLN A 80 15.07 -12.36 3.92
N TRP A 81 13.99 -11.60 3.77
CA TRP A 81 14.01 -10.14 3.95
C TRP A 81 13.82 -9.75 5.42
N PRO A 82 14.88 -9.32 6.14
CA PRO A 82 14.83 -9.08 7.58
C PRO A 82 13.90 -7.91 7.97
N TRP A 83 13.68 -6.98 7.05
CA TRP A 83 12.89 -5.77 7.29
C TRP A 83 11.41 -5.93 6.85
N SER A 84 10.80 -7.07 7.18
CA SER A 84 9.36 -7.34 6.95
C SER A 84 8.67 -7.85 8.20
N SER A 85 7.34 -7.73 8.25
CA SER A 85 6.51 -8.32 9.31
C SER A 85 6.60 -9.84 9.39
N LEU A 86 6.99 -10.54 8.30
CA LEU A 86 7.21 -12.00 8.33
C LEU A 86 8.29 -12.38 9.35
N GLN A 87 9.28 -11.52 9.57
CA GLN A 87 10.37 -11.74 10.50
C GLN A 87 10.06 -11.26 11.92
N HIS A 88 8.98 -10.49 12.07
CA HIS A 88 8.59 -9.85 13.32
C HIS A 88 7.08 -9.96 13.55
N PRO A 89 6.52 -11.19 13.63
CA PRO A 89 5.07 -11.40 13.75
C PRO A 89 4.48 -10.84 15.04
N THR A 90 5.31 -10.60 16.07
CA THR A 90 4.87 -10.00 17.34
C THR A 90 4.66 -8.48 17.27
N LEU A 91 5.07 -7.84 16.18
CA LEU A 91 4.95 -6.39 15.98
C LEU A 91 3.77 -5.99 15.09
N VAL A 92 2.93 -6.96 14.69
CA VAL A 92 1.77 -6.72 13.83
C VAL A 92 0.47 -7.01 14.55
N ASP A 93 -0.53 -6.19 14.27
CA ASP A 93 -1.90 -6.42 14.72
C ASP A 93 -2.51 -7.65 14.01
N PRO A 94 -3.50 -8.31 14.62
CA PRO A 94 -4.29 -9.34 13.94
C PRO A 94 -4.91 -8.80 12.65
N LEU A 95 -4.90 -9.62 11.59
CA LEU A 95 -5.52 -9.26 10.34
C LEU A 95 -7.06 -9.34 10.43
N PRO A 96 -7.81 -8.45 9.76
CA PRO A 96 -9.26 -8.49 9.72
C PRO A 96 -9.80 -9.65 8.85
N VAL A 97 -8.92 -10.35 8.14
CA VAL A 97 -9.21 -11.52 7.31
C VAL A 97 -8.30 -12.68 7.74
N PRO A 98 -8.81 -13.92 7.77
CA PRO A 98 -7.98 -15.07 8.09
C PRO A 98 -6.90 -15.27 7.03
N LEU A 99 -5.69 -15.64 7.47
CA LEU A 99 -4.65 -16.06 6.54
C LEU A 99 -4.98 -17.46 6.00
N PRO A 100 -4.76 -17.70 4.69
CA PRO A 100 -4.79 -19.06 4.13
C PRO A 100 -3.81 -19.98 4.86
N ALA A 101 -4.16 -21.27 4.96
CA ALA A 101 -3.30 -22.27 5.62
C ALA A 101 -1.91 -22.36 4.97
N ASP A 102 -1.85 -22.13 3.65
CA ASP A 102 -0.65 -22.13 2.81
C ASP A 102 -0.12 -20.72 2.52
N TRP A 103 -0.40 -19.74 3.40
CA TRP A 103 -0.04 -18.33 3.21
C TRP A 103 1.39 -18.09 2.72
N LEU A 104 2.38 -18.74 3.35
CA LEU A 104 3.78 -18.57 2.96
C LEU A 104 4.05 -19.05 1.53
N HIS A 105 3.47 -20.20 1.15
CA HIS A 105 3.58 -20.72 -0.21
C HIS A 105 2.93 -19.75 -1.21
N TRP A 106 1.75 -19.23 -0.87
CA TRP A 106 1.04 -18.28 -1.71
C TRP A 106 1.80 -16.96 -1.90
N VAL A 107 2.46 -16.45 -0.86
CA VAL A 107 3.30 -15.25 -0.94
C VAL A 107 4.60 -15.49 -1.69
N GLU A 108 5.11 -16.73 -1.72
CA GLU A 108 6.29 -17.08 -2.51
C GLU A 108 6.05 -17.19 -4.02
N HIS A 109 4.79 -17.12 -4.46
CA HIS A 109 4.47 -17.09 -5.90
C HIS A 109 4.24 -15.68 -6.44
N PRO A 110 4.73 -15.37 -7.66
CA PRO A 110 4.50 -14.09 -8.29
C PRO A 110 3.01 -13.84 -8.51
N LEU A 111 2.61 -12.57 -8.39
CA LEU A 111 1.31 -12.13 -8.87
C LEU A 111 1.26 -12.26 -10.39
N PHE A 112 0.08 -12.48 -10.94
CA PHE A 112 -0.12 -12.37 -12.38
C PHE A 112 0.12 -10.93 -12.84
N ASP A 113 0.54 -10.76 -14.10
CA ASP A 113 0.88 -9.44 -14.66
C ASP A 113 -0.31 -8.46 -14.61
N HIS A 114 -1.53 -8.96 -14.78
CA HIS A 114 -2.74 -8.15 -14.70
C HIS A 114 -3.00 -7.64 -13.28
N GLU A 115 -2.84 -8.49 -12.25
CA GLU A 115 -2.97 -8.09 -10.84
C GLU A 115 -1.93 -7.03 -10.50
N LEU A 116 -0.68 -7.24 -10.93
CA LEU A 116 0.42 -6.32 -10.71
C LEU A 116 0.17 -4.97 -11.37
N THR A 117 -0.37 -4.97 -12.59
CA THR A 117 -0.74 -3.76 -13.33
C THR A 117 -1.86 -3.00 -12.63
N THR A 118 -2.88 -3.70 -12.15
CA THR A 118 -3.99 -3.10 -11.39
C THR A 118 -3.47 -2.47 -10.09
N LEU A 119 -2.68 -3.19 -9.29
CA LEU A 119 -2.10 -2.66 -8.05
C LEU A 119 -1.21 -1.44 -8.28
N ARG A 120 -0.36 -1.47 -9.32
CA ARG A 120 0.46 -0.31 -9.71
C ARG A 120 -0.40 0.87 -10.12
N THR A 121 -1.52 0.61 -10.80
CA THR A 121 -2.48 1.66 -11.18
C THR A 121 -3.13 2.27 -9.94
N CYS A 122 -3.59 1.46 -8.99
CA CYS A 122 -4.13 1.91 -7.71
C CYS A 122 -3.09 2.74 -6.92
N LEU A 123 -1.85 2.26 -6.81
CA LEU A 123 -0.75 2.97 -6.15
C LEU A 123 -0.44 4.33 -6.82
N ASN A 124 -0.37 4.36 -8.14
CA ASN A 124 -0.03 5.58 -8.88
C ASN A 124 -1.15 6.62 -8.89
N ARG A 125 -2.40 6.15 -8.95
CA ARG A 125 -3.59 7.00 -9.00
C ARG A 125 -4.19 7.28 -7.63
N GLN A 126 -3.68 6.62 -6.59
CA GLN A 126 -4.29 6.59 -5.26
C GLN A 126 -5.77 6.16 -5.33
N ALA A 127 -6.07 5.22 -6.24
CA ALA A 127 -7.39 4.69 -6.44
C ALA A 127 -7.64 3.50 -5.51
N PRO A 128 -8.84 3.36 -4.92
CA PRO A 128 -9.15 2.22 -4.05
C PRO A 128 -8.96 0.88 -4.78
N PHE A 129 -8.70 -0.18 -4.03
CA PHE A 129 -8.49 -1.53 -4.55
C PHE A 129 -9.51 -2.50 -3.93
N GLY A 130 -10.38 -3.05 -4.76
CA GLY A 130 -11.51 -3.88 -4.36
C GLY A 130 -12.34 -4.32 -5.57
N SER A 131 -13.42 -5.05 -5.32
CA SER A 131 -14.39 -5.48 -6.32
C SER A 131 -15.12 -4.29 -6.94
N SER A 132 -15.69 -4.47 -8.14
CA SER A 132 -16.46 -3.42 -8.82
C SER A 132 -17.60 -2.87 -7.96
N ASP A 133 -18.30 -3.74 -7.24
CA ASP A 133 -19.47 -3.39 -6.44
C ASP A 133 -19.05 -2.59 -5.20
N TRP A 134 -17.96 -3.03 -4.55
CA TRP A 134 -17.39 -2.30 -3.43
C TRP A 134 -16.87 -0.93 -3.86
N LEU A 135 -16.19 -0.85 -5.02
CA LEU A 135 -15.72 0.42 -5.57
C LEU A 135 -16.88 1.38 -5.83
N ALA A 136 -17.97 0.90 -6.45
CA ALA A 136 -19.14 1.72 -6.75
C ALA A 136 -19.79 2.31 -5.48
N GLN A 137 -19.85 1.53 -4.40
CA GLN A 137 -20.39 1.99 -3.12
C GLN A 137 -19.41 2.93 -2.40
N PHE A 138 -18.13 2.54 -2.34
CA PHE A 138 -17.11 3.23 -1.56
C PHE A 138 -16.74 4.59 -2.14
N THR A 139 -16.60 4.73 -3.46
CA THR A 139 -16.18 6.02 -4.03
C THR A 139 -17.23 7.10 -3.90
N GLY A 140 -18.51 6.76 -3.98
CA GLY A 140 -19.61 7.69 -3.74
C GLY A 140 -19.62 8.22 -2.31
N MET A 141 -19.37 7.35 -1.32
CA MET A 141 -19.26 7.76 0.09
C MET A 141 -17.99 8.56 0.38
N ALA A 142 -16.85 8.17 -0.20
CA ALA A 142 -15.54 8.76 0.10
C ALA A 142 -15.20 9.99 -0.78
N GLY A 143 -16.03 10.32 -1.77
CA GLY A 143 -15.75 11.39 -2.74
C GLY A 143 -14.56 11.10 -3.66
N LEU A 144 -14.25 9.82 -3.90
CA LEU A 144 -13.04 9.37 -4.61
C LEU A 144 -13.28 9.03 -6.09
N ASP A 145 -14.44 9.35 -6.64
CA ASP A 145 -14.82 8.98 -8.03
C ASP A 145 -13.82 9.48 -9.09
N ARG A 146 -13.16 10.61 -8.81
CA ARG A 146 -12.13 11.19 -9.70
C ARG A 146 -10.92 10.27 -9.87
N THR A 147 -10.61 9.44 -8.88
CA THR A 147 -9.47 8.51 -8.93
C THR A 147 -9.71 7.37 -9.91
N LEU A 148 -10.96 7.01 -10.19
CA LEU A 148 -11.36 5.94 -11.11
C LEU A 148 -11.50 6.38 -12.57
N ARG A 149 -11.71 7.68 -12.84
CA ARG A 149 -11.95 8.19 -14.20
C ARG A 149 -10.72 8.04 -15.11
N PRO A 150 -10.85 7.76 -16.41
CA PRO A 150 -9.72 7.76 -17.34
C PRO A 150 -8.93 9.08 -17.27
N ARG A 151 -7.61 9.03 -17.52
CA ARG A 151 -6.79 10.26 -17.58
C ARG A 151 -7.27 11.11 -18.78
N GLY A 152 -7.42 12.41 -18.56
CA GLY A 152 -7.77 13.37 -19.62
C GLY A 152 -9.09 14.11 -19.36
N ARG A 153 -9.43 15.04 -20.26
CA ARG A 153 -10.68 15.78 -20.24
C ARG A 153 -11.85 14.79 -20.40
N PRO A 154 -12.93 14.87 -19.61
CA PRO A 154 -14.13 14.06 -19.83
C PRO A 154 -14.60 14.20 -21.28
N ARG A 155 -14.92 13.08 -21.92
CA ARG A 155 -15.56 13.10 -23.24
C ARG A 155 -16.88 13.86 -23.12
N LYS A 156 -17.16 14.76 -24.06
CA LYS A 156 -18.50 15.35 -24.19
C LYS A 156 -19.48 14.20 -24.43
N THR A 157 -20.49 14.07 -23.60
CA THR A 157 -21.68 13.29 -23.94
C THR A 157 -22.32 13.93 -25.17
N PRO A 158 -22.65 13.18 -26.23
CA PRO A 158 -23.49 13.72 -27.29
C PRO A 158 -24.81 14.17 -26.66
N ASP A 159 -25.26 15.38 -26.97
CA ASP A 159 -26.59 15.84 -26.58
C ASP A 159 -27.62 14.81 -27.10
N LYS A 160 -28.52 14.38 -26.21
CA LYS A 160 -29.68 13.54 -26.56
C LYS A 160 -30.79 14.40 -27.14
#